data_AF-A0A2H6NB95-F1
#
_entry.id   AF-A0A2H6NB95-F1
#
_cell.length_a   1.000
_cell.length_b   1.000
_cell.length_c   1.000
_cell.angle_alpha   90.00
_cell.angle_beta   90.00
_cell.angle_gamma   90.00
#
_symmetry.space_group_name_H-M   'P 1'
#
loop_
_entity.id
_entity.type
_entity.pdbx_description
1 polymer ?
#
loop_
_entity_poly.entity_id
_entity_poly.type
_entity_poly.pdbx_seq_one_letter_code
_entity_poly.pdbx_strand_id
1 'polypeptide(L)'
;VLFQIDEHKVFANEVNAHRDQIIQLDKTGTHLKYFSQKQDVVLIKNLLISVQSRWEKVVQRLVERGRALDDARKRAKQFHEAWIKLTEWLDDSEKTLDAELEIANDPDKIKMQLAQHKEFQKSLGAKHSVYDTTNRSGRSLKEKTSLTDDSLKLDNMLSELRDKWDTVCGKSVERQNKLEEALLFSGQFTDALQAL
;
A
#
# COMPACT_ATOMS: atom_id res chain seq x y z
N VAL A 1 2.72 -11.88 3.26
CA VAL A 1 4.19 -11.68 3.02
C VAL A 1 5.15 -12.09 4.17
N LEU A 2 4.86 -11.80 5.45
CA LEU A 2 5.83 -12.07 6.55
C LEU A 2 6.18 -13.55 6.71
N PHE A 3 5.18 -14.43 6.64
CA PHE A 3 5.39 -15.88 6.64
C PHE A 3 6.37 -16.33 5.56
N GLN A 4 6.21 -15.85 4.32
CA GLN A 4 7.11 -16.16 3.21
C GLN A 4 8.55 -15.67 3.44
N ILE A 5 8.74 -14.58 4.20
CA ILE A 5 10.06 -14.09 4.58
C ILE A 5 10.74 -15.06 5.54
N ASP A 6 10.00 -15.58 6.52
CA ASP A 6 10.55 -16.51 7.49
C ASP A 6 10.88 -17.87 6.86
N GLU A 7 10.01 -18.39 6.00
CA GLU A 7 10.33 -19.57 5.17
C GLU A 7 11.57 -19.35 4.30
N HIS A 8 11.68 -18.17 3.67
CA HIS A 8 12.83 -17.84 2.85
C HIS A 8 14.13 -17.76 3.65
N LYS A 9 14.10 -17.25 4.88
CA LYS A 9 15.29 -17.24 5.77
C LYS A 9 15.74 -18.65 6.10
N VAL A 10 14.82 -19.56 6.41
CA VAL A 10 15.14 -20.98 6.67
C VAL A 10 15.82 -21.59 5.45
N PHE A 11 15.21 -21.45 4.27
CA PHE A 11 15.78 -21.95 3.02
C PHE A 11 17.13 -21.31 2.70
N ALA A 12 17.31 -20.01 2.97
CA ALA A 12 18.59 -19.34 2.78
C ALA A 12 19.69 -19.91 3.69
N ASN A 13 19.36 -20.26 4.93
CA ASN A 13 20.30 -20.91 5.85
C ASN A 13 20.69 -22.31 5.36
N GLU A 14 19.71 -23.10 4.89
CA GLU A 14 19.96 -24.42 4.30
C GLU A 14 20.88 -24.33 3.08
N VAL A 15 20.59 -23.41 2.14
CA VAL A 15 21.46 -23.16 1.00
C VAL A 15 22.86 -22.76 1.49
N ASN A 16 22.99 -21.83 2.43
CA ASN A 16 24.31 -21.42 2.93
C ASN A 16 25.08 -22.55 3.60
N ALA A 17 24.42 -23.51 4.25
CA ALA A 17 25.06 -24.68 4.85
C ALA A 17 25.74 -25.60 3.82
N HIS A 18 25.27 -25.61 2.56
CA HIS A 18 25.88 -26.40 1.48
C HIS A 18 27.07 -25.69 0.81
N ARG A 19 27.35 -24.43 1.13
CA ARG A 19 28.43 -23.65 0.49
C ARG A 19 29.79 -24.34 0.60
N ASP A 20 30.14 -24.78 1.80
CA ASP A 20 31.45 -25.42 2.03
C ASP A 20 31.57 -26.75 1.29
N GLN A 21 30.47 -27.50 1.17
CA GLN A 21 30.44 -28.75 0.41
C GLN A 21 30.71 -28.52 -1.08
N ILE A 22 30.16 -27.45 -1.67
CA ILE A 22 30.44 -27.07 -3.06
C ILE A 22 31.91 -26.66 -3.24
N ILE A 23 32.48 -25.91 -2.30
CA ILE A 23 33.90 -25.54 -2.32
C ILE A 23 34.78 -26.78 -2.23
N GLN A 24 34.44 -27.75 -1.36
CA GLN A 24 35.21 -28.99 -1.23
C GLN A 24 35.05 -29.89 -2.45
N LEU A 25 33.87 -29.94 -3.08
CA LEU A 25 33.63 -30.67 -4.31
C LEU A 25 34.51 -30.12 -5.44
N ASP A 26 34.59 -28.80 -5.59
CA ASP A 26 35.44 -28.16 -6.59
C ASP A 26 36.93 -28.46 -6.37
N LYS A 27 37.41 -28.37 -5.12
CA LYS A 27 38.78 -28.75 -4.75
C LYS A 27 39.07 -30.22 -5.06
N THR A 28 38.18 -31.12 -4.65
CA THR A 28 38.34 -32.57 -4.83
C THR A 28 38.30 -32.94 -6.30
N GLY A 29 37.34 -32.42 -7.08
CA GLY A 29 37.27 -32.65 -8.52
C GLY A 29 38.46 -32.05 -9.27
N THR A 30 38.95 -30.88 -8.87
CA THR A 30 40.17 -30.30 -9.43
C THR A 30 41.41 -31.15 -9.17
N HIS A 31 41.52 -31.73 -7.96
CA HIS A 31 42.60 -32.65 -7.62
C HIS A 31 42.48 -33.95 -8.43
N LEU A 32 41.29 -34.57 -8.48
CA LEU A 32 41.04 -35.79 -9.26
C LEU A 32 41.43 -35.63 -10.72
N LYS A 33 41.08 -34.48 -11.32
CA LYS A 33 41.45 -34.13 -12.70
C LYS A 33 42.98 -34.16 -12.92
N TYR A 34 43.80 -33.77 -11.96
CA TYR A 34 45.27 -33.75 -12.11
C TYR A 34 45.86 -35.16 -12.29
N PHE A 35 45.26 -36.18 -11.66
CA PHE A 35 45.73 -37.57 -11.71
C PHE A 35 44.99 -38.44 -12.74
N SER A 36 44.12 -37.84 -13.55
CA SER A 36 43.23 -38.55 -14.47
C SER A 36 43.75 -38.56 -15.91
N GLN A 37 43.30 -39.54 -16.71
CA GLN A 37 43.59 -39.60 -18.13
C GLN A 37 42.76 -38.57 -18.93
N LYS A 38 43.18 -38.27 -20.17
CA LYS A 38 42.63 -37.15 -20.98
C LYS A 38 41.10 -37.17 -21.12
N GLN A 39 40.48 -38.33 -21.30
CA GLN A 39 39.01 -38.43 -21.44
C GLN A 39 38.29 -38.10 -20.11
N ASP A 40 38.79 -38.65 -19.00
CA ASP A 40 38.25 -38.43 -17.66
C ASP A 40 38.42 -36.96 -17.23
N VAL A 41 39.54 -36.32 -17.59
CA VAL A 41 39.77 -34.89 -17.37
C VAL A 41 38.67 -34.03 -17.98
N VAL A 42 38.27 -34.31 -19.23
CA VAL A 42 37.22 -33.55 -19.93
C VAL A 42 35.86 -33.78 -19.24
N LEU A 43 35.55 -35.03 -18.89
CA LEU A 43 34.31 -35.38 -18.21
C LEU A 43 34.21 -34.68 -16.84
N ILE A 44 35.24 -34.79 -16.00
CA ILE A 44 35.30 -34.17 -14.66
C ILE A 44 35.15 -32.65 -14.77
N LYS A 45 35.85 -32.01 -15.72
CA LYS A 45 35.73 -30.57 -15.97
C LYS A 45 34.29 -30.17 -16.29
N ASN A 46 33.63 -30.91 -17.20
CA ASN A 46 32.27 -30.60 -17.60
C ASN A 46 31.27 -30.78 -16.44
N LEU A 47 31.46 -31.80 -15.60
CA LEU A 47 30.65 -32.03 -14.41
C LEU A 47 30.84 -30.91 -13.38
N LEU A 48 32.07 -30.48 -13.10
CA LEU A 48 32.36 -29.36 -12.19
C LEU A 48 31.71 -28.06 -12.67
N ILE A 49 31.88 -27.72 -13.96
CA ILE A 49 31.23 -26.54 -14.56
C ILE A 49 29.70 -26.61 -14.43
N SER A 50 29.14 -27.80 -14.69
CA SER A 50 27.69 -28.01 -14.58
C SER A 50 27.18 -27.80 -13.15
N VAL A 51 27.84 -28.38 -12.15
CA VAL A 51 27.46 -28.21 -10.74
C VAL A 51 27.64 -26.77 -10.29
N GLN A 52 28.76 -26.14 -10.63
CA GLN A 52 29.02 -24.73 -10.31
C GLN A 52 27.95 -23.81 -10.91
N SER A 53 27.61 -23.99 -12.19
CA SER A 53 26.56 -23.21 -12.85
C SER A 53 25.18 -23.40 -12.18
N ARG A 54 24.85 -24.63 -11.79
CA ARG A 54 23.59 -24.93 -11.08
C ARG A 54 23.57 -24.28 -9.70
N TRP A 55 24.68 -24.33 -8.97
CA TRP A 55 24.83 -23.70 -7.67
C TRP A 55 24.68 -22.18 -7.75
N GLU A 56 25.37 -21.54 -8.69
CA GLU A 56 25.28 -20.10 -8.92
C GLU A 56 23.85 -19.67 -9.23
N LYS A 57 23.12 -20.44 -10.05
CA LYS A 57 21.69 -20.18 -10.32
C LYS A 57 20.82 -20.28 -9.06
N VAL A 58 21.08 -21.24 -8.17
CA VAL A 58 20.34 -21.36 -6.91
C VAL A 58 20.61 -20.15 -6.01
N VAL A 59 21.89 -19.79 -5.83
CA VAL A 59 22.27 -18.63 -5.00
C VAL A 59 21.72 -17.33 -5.59
N GLN A 60 21.77 -17.15 -6.91
CA GLN A 60 21.21 -15.99 -7.57
C GLN A 60 19.71 -15.87 -7.31
N ARG A 61 18.94 -16.94 -7.56
CA ARG A 61 17.49 -16.96 -7.31
C ARG A 61 17.14 -16.74 -5.85
N LEU A 62 17.96 -17.25 -4.93
CA LEU A 62 17.80 -17.01 -3.50
C LEU A 62 17.89 -15.50 -3.20
N VAL A 63 18.94 -14.83 -3.67
CA VAL A 63 19.14 -13.39 -3.46
C VAL A 63 18.03 -12.56 -4.12
N GLU A 64 17.65 -12.88 -5.34
CA GLU A 64 16.56 -12.21 -6.07
C GLU A 64 15.23 -12.34 -5.32
N ARG A 65 14.90 -13.55 -4.85
CA ARG A 65 13.71 -13.79 -4.05
C ARG A 65 13.72 -12.99 -2.74
N GLY A 66 14.86 -12.95 -2.05
CA GLY A 66 15.01 -12.20 -0.81
C GLY A 66 14.76 -10.70 -1.00
N ARG A 67 15.31 -10.11 -2.07
CA ARG A 67 15.06 -8.71 -2.44
C ARG A 67 13.58 -8.47 -2.76
N ALA A 68 12.97 -9.32 -3.58
CA ALA A 68 11.57 -9.20 -3.94
C ALA A 68 10.63 -9.24 -2.73
N LEU A 69 10.93 -10.11 -1.74
CA LEU A 69 10.18 -10.21 -0.50
C LEU A 69 10.34 -8.98 0.40
N ASP A 70 11.55 -8.45 0.56
CA ASP A 70 11.78 -7.24 1.34
C ASP A 70 11.09 -6.02 0.71
N ASP A 71 11.15 -5.89 -0.61
CA ASP A 71 10.45 -4.85 -1.35
C ASP A 71 8.93 -4.98 -1.22
N ALA A 72 8.39 -6.20 -1.28
CA ALA A 72 6.96 -6.46 -1.06
C ALA A 72 6.55 -6.07 0.37
N ARG A 73 7.36 -6.40 1.37
CA ARG A 73 7.14 -6.00 2.78
C ARG A 73 7.13 -4.48 2.93
N LYS A 74 8.11 -3.77 2.34
CA LYS A 74 8.21 -2.31 2.40
C LYS A 74 6.96 -1.65 1.79
N ARG A 75 6.55 -2.09 0.60
CA ARG A 75 5.33 -1.58 -0.05
C ARG A 75 4.07 -1.85 0.78
N ALA A 76 3.94 -3.06 1.33
CA ALA A 76 2.79 -3.42 2.17
C ALA A 76 2.73 -2.55 3.44
N LYS A 77 3.88 -2.31 4.08
CA LYS A 77 3.97 -1.43 5.25
C LYS A 77 3.58 0.01 4.89
N GLN A 78 4.14 0.56 3.82
CA GLN A 78 3.83 1.93 3.37
C GLN A 78 2.35 2.10 3.03
N PHE A 79 1.75 1.14 2.33
CA PHE A 79 0.31 1.14 2.06
C PHE A 79 -0.49 1.13 3.37
N HIS A 80 -0.17 0.22 4.29
CA HIS A 80 -0.92 0.09 5.53
C HIS A 80 -0.84 1.35 6.40
N GLU A 81 0.34 1.97 6.50
CA GLU A 81 0.52 3.24 7.22
C GLU A 81 -0.25 4.39 6.58
N ALA A 82 -0.26 4.48 5.24
CA ALA A 82 -1.03 5.49 4.51
C ALA A 82 -2.54 5.28 4.68
N TRP A 83 -2.97 4.01 4.60
CA TRP A 83 -4.35 3.60 4.80
C TRP A 83 -4.84 3.97 6.20
N ILE A 84 -4.12 3.59 7.26
CA ILE A 84 -4.48 3.93 8.66
C ILE A 84 -4.67 5.44 8.81
N LYS A 85 -3.65 6.23 8.43
CA LYS A 85 -3.69 7.69 8.60
C LYS A 85 -4.84 8.35 7.85
N LEU A 86 -5.17 7.85 6.66
CA LEU A 86 -6.26 8.41 5.87
C LEU A 86 -7.62 7.99 6.44
N THR A 87 -7.77 6.73 6.83
CA THR A 87 -8.98 6.20 7.46
C THR A 87 -9.28 6.91 8.79
N GLU A 88 -8.28 7.10 9.65
CA GLU A 88 -8.44 7.87 10.90
C GLU A 88 -8.89 9.31 10.63
N TRP A 89 -8.26 9.97 9.64
CA TRP A 89 -8.65 11.33 9.26
C TRP A 89 -10.08 11.40 8.71
N LEU A 90 -10.50 10.39 7.93
CA LEU A 90 -11.87 10.30 7.42
C LEU A 90 -12.87 10.09 8.55
N ASP A 91 -12.59 9.19 9.49
CA ASP A 91 -13.45 8.93 10.65
C ASP A 91 -13.63 10.20 11.51
N ASP A 92 -12.56 10.97 11.73
CA ASP A 92 -12.64 12.22 12.49
C ASP A 92 -13.33 13.35 11.71
N SER A 93 -13.15 13.38 10.39
CA SER A 93 -13.85 14.32 9.51
C SER A 93 -15.35 14.04 9.49
N GLU A 94 -15.73 12.76 9.43
CA GLU A 94 -17.12 12.33 9.50
C GLU A 94 -17.76 12.74 10.84
N LYS A 95 -17.11 12.46 11.97
CA LYS A 95 -17.58 12.91 13.29
C LYS A 95 -17.71 14.43 13.37
N THR A 96 -16.78 15.16 12.77
CA THR A 96 -16.82 16.64 12.75
C THR A 96 -18.05 17.12 12.00
N LEU A 97 -18.32 16.57 10.81
CA LEU A 97 -19.50 16.90 10.00
C LEU A 97 -20.80 16.52 10.72
N ASP A 98 -20.83 15.39 11.41
CA ASP A 98 -22.00 14.93 12.18
C ASP A 98 -22.26 15.79 13.43
N ALA A 99 -21.21 16.38 14.01
CA ALA A 99 -21.30 17.26 15.17
C ALA A 99 -21.60 18.73 14.80
N GLU A 100 -21.63 19.08 13.52
CA GLU A 100 -21.92 20.45 13.11
C GLU A 100 -23.33 20.87 13.55
N LEU A 101 -23.40 22.05 14.17
CA LEU A 101 -24.64 22.62 14.70
C LEU A 101 -25.69 22.85 13.60
N GLU A 102 -26.95 22.93 14.04
CA GLU A 102 -28.07 23.38 13.20
C GLU A 102 -27.71 24.68 12.46
N ILE A 103 -28.24 24.80 11.24
CA ILE A 103 -28.00 25.96 10.39
C ILE A 103 -28.66 27.17 11.04
N ALA A 104 -27.90 28.25 11.19
CA ALA A 104 -28.43 29.48 11.78
C ALA A 104 -29.51 30.10 10.89
N ASN A 105 -30.45 30.85 11.48
CA ASN A 105 -31.47 31.60 10.72
C ASN A 105 -31.00 33.02 10.33
N ASP A 106 -29.92 33.48 10.96
CA ASP A 106 -29.33 34.80 10.73
C ASP A 106 -28.35 34.77 9.53
N PRO A 107 -28.51 35.64 8.52
CA PRO A 107 -27.69 35.60 7.30
C PRO A 107 -26.19 35.69 7.56
N ASP A 108 -25.75 36.49 8.53
CA ASP A 108 -24.33 36.68 8.79
C ASP A 108 -23.72 35.47 9.51
N LYS A 109 -24.50 34.81 10.37
CA LYS A 109 -24.10 33.52 10.94
C LYS A 109 -24.03 32.41 9.89
N ILE A 110 -24.96 32.36 8.93
CA ILE A 110 -24.92 31.39 7.83
C ILE A 110 -23.66 31.61 6.96
N LYS A 111 -23.34 32.87 6.63
CA LYS A 111 -22.10 33.21 5.91
C LYS A 111 -20.85 32.75 6.67
N MET A 112 -20.84 32.85 7.99
CA MET A 112 -19.75 32.36 8.82
C MET A 112 -19.65 30.82 8.78
N GLN A 113 -20.77 30.10 8.89
CA GLN A 113 -20.81 28.65 8.74
C GLN A 113 -20.31 28.20 7.34
N LEU A 114 -20.71 28.91 6.28
CA LEU A 114 -20.19 28.68 4.92
C LEU A 114 -18.68 28.89 4.81
N ALA A 115 -18.15 29.93 5.44
CA ALA A 115 -16.70 30.18 5.43
C ALA A 115 -15.93 29.06 6.15
N GLN A 116 -16.44 28.58 7.30
CA GLN A 116 -15.86 27.44 8.01
C GLN A 116 -15.90 26.16 7.18
N HIS A 117 -17.04 25.87 6.55
CA HIS A 117 -17.19 24.69 5.70
C HIS A 117 -16.28 24.73 4.46
N LYS A 118 -16.03 25.92 3.89
CA LYS A 118 -15.06 26.08 2.79
C LYS A 118 -13.63 25.69 3.19
N GLU A 119 -13.20 25.99 4.41
CA GLU A 119 -11.89 25.54 4.91
C GLU A 119 -11.84 24.02 5.12
N PHE A 120 -12.95 23.42 5.57
CA PHE A 120 -13.08 21.96 5.59
C PHE A 120 -12.97 21.36 4.18
N GLN A 121 -13.70 21.88 3.20
CA GLN A 121 -13.66 21.41 1.81
C GLN A 121 -12.26 21.54 1.20
N LYS A 122 -11.52 22.61 1.52
CA LYS A 122 -10.12 22.76 1.11
C LYS A 122 -9.23 21.68 1.71
N SER A 123 -9.43 21.35 2.99
CA SER A 123 -8.72 20.27 3.67
C SER A 123 -9.04 18.90 3.06
N LEU A 124 -10.32 18.64 2.73
CA LEU A 124 -10.76 17.44 2.02
C LEU A 124 -10.15 17.35 0.61
N GLY A 125 -10.17 18.44 -0.15
CA GLY A 125 -9.54 18.51 -1.46
C GLY A 125 -8.04 18.21 -1.42
N ALA A 126 -7.33 18.66 -0.39
CA ALA A 126 -5.91 18.36 -0.20
C ALA A 126 -5.65 16.85 0.05
N LYS A 127 -6.63 16.10 0.56
CA LYS A 127 -6.53 14.64 0.79
C LYS A 127 -6.75 13.81 -0.46
N HIS A 128 -7.30 14.38 -1.54
CA HIS A 128 -7.62 13.62 -2.76
C HIS A 128 -6.38 12.91 -3.35
N SER A 129 -5.23 13.59 -3.42
CA SER A 129 -4.01 12.98 -3.95
C SER A 129 -3.50 11.82 -3.08
N VAL A 130 -3.73 11.91 -1.76
CA VAL A 130 -3.37 10.87 -0.79
C VAL A 130 -4.30 9.67 -0.95
N TYR A 131 -5.60 9.91 -1.11
CA TYR A 131 -6.58 8.87 -1.43
C TYR A 131 -6.22 8.11 -2.71
N ASP A 132 -5.98 8.83 -3.81
CA ASP A 132 -5.61 8.21 -5.10
C ASP A 132 -4.33 7.39 -5.00
N THR A 133 -3.32 7.92 -4.31
CA THR A 133 -2.03 7.23 -4.15
C THR A 133 -2.16 6.00 -3.26
N THR A 134 -2.95 6.08 -2.18
CA THR A 134 -3.23 4.95 -1.29
C THR A 134 -3.97 3.85 -2.03
N ASN A 135 -4.99 4.20 -2.82
CA ASN A 135 -5.73 3.26 -3.66
C ASN A 135 -4.84 2.58 -4.71
N ARG A 136 -4.01 3.34 -5.43
CA ARG A 136 -3.07 2.77 -6.40
C ARG A 136 -2.08 1.81 -5.74
N SER A 137 -1.56 2.18 -4.57
CA SER A 137 -0.62 1.34 -3.81
C SER A 137 -1.27 0.01 -3.39
N GLY A 138 -2.49 0.06 -2.86
CA GLY A 138 -3.25 -1.14 -2.48
C GLY A 138 -3.58 -2.04 -3.68
N ARG A 139 -4.00 -1.47 -4.81
CA ARG A 139 -4.23 -2.22 -6.05
C ARG A 139 -2.96 -2.89 -6.57
N SER A 140 -1.84 -2.17 -6.59
CA SER A 140 -0.55 -2.75 -7.02
C SER A 140 -0.08 -3.88 -6.11
N LEU A 141 -0.35 -3.80 -4.79
CA LEU A 141 -0.09 -4.91 -3.87
C LEU A 141 -0.98 -6.12 -4.17
N LYS A 142 -2.27 -5.87 -4.46
CA LYS A 142 -3.24 -6.91 -4.79
C LYS A 142 -2.87 -7.66 -6.07
N GLU A 143 -2.42 -6.95 -7.10
CA GLU A 143 -1.95 -7.54 -8.36
C GLU A 143 -0.68 -8.38 -8.21
N LYS A 144 0.17 -8.04 -7.24
CA LYS A 144 1.47 -8.69 -7.03
C LYS A 144 1.44 -9.84 -6.05
N THR A 145 0.40 -9.96 -5.23
CA THR A 145 0.28 -11.08 -4.30
C THR A 145 -0.28 -12.31 -5.01
N SER A 146 0.32 -13.46 -4.75
CA SER A 146 -0.20 -14.77 -5.16
C SER A 146 -1.05 -15.43 -4.07
N LEU A 147 -1.13 -14.82 -2.88
CA LEU A 147 -1.87 -15.35 -1.75
C LEU A 147 -3.31 -14.83 -1.77
N THR A 148 -4.28 -15.75 -1.82
CA THR A 148 -5.71 -15.43 -1.82
C THR A 148 -6.11 -14.61 -0.59
N ASP A 149 -5.63 -14.98 0.59
CA ASP A 149 -5.95 -14.26 1.84
C ASP A 149 -5.41 -12.82 1.85
N ASP A 150 -4.18 -12.61 1.38
CA ASP A 150 -3.60 -11.26 1.25
C ASP A 150 -4.42 -10.45 0.23
N SER A 151 -4.85 -11.06 -0.87
CA SER A 151 -5.70 -10.41 -1.90
C SER A 151 -7.07 -10.01 -1.35
N LEU A 152 -7.75 -10.90 -0.61
CA LEU A 152 -9.04 -10.62 0.03
C LEU A 152 -8.92 -9.50 1.07
N LYS A 153 -7.88 -9.54 1.90
CA LYS A 153 -7.62 -8.50 2.89
C LYS A 153 -7.42 -7.13 2.24
N LEU A 154 -6.63 -7.07 1.17
CA LEU A 154 -6.40 -5.83 0.42
C LEU A 154 -7.70 -5.32 -0.22
N ASP A 155 -8.55 -6.22 -0.72
CA ASP A 155 -9.85 -5.84 -1.28
C ASP A 155 -10.77 -5.20 -0.24
N ASN A 156 -10.88 -5.81 0.94
CA ASN A 156 -11.67 -5.29 2.05
C ASN A 156 -11.17 -3.90 2.49
N MET A 157 -9.85 -3.74 2.63
CA MET A 157 -9.26 -2.44 3.01
C MET A 157 -9.52 -1.36 1.95
N LEU A 158 -9.45 -1.71 0.66
CA LEU A 158 -9.73 -0.77 -0.43
C LEU A 158 -11.22 -0.40 -0.49
N SER A 159 -12.12 -1.35 -0.24
CA SER A 159 -13.57 -1.07 -0.16
C SER A 159 -13.86 -0.15 1.02
N GLU A 160 -13.37 -0.47 2.23
CA GLU A 160 -13.58 0.36 3.41
C GLU A 160 -13.11 1.79 3.19
N LEU A 161 -11.92 1.96 2.61
CA LEU A 161 -11.37 3.29 2.33
C LEU A 161 -12.24 4.07 1.34
N ARG A 162 -12.72 3.41 0.28
CA ARG A 162 -13.63 4.03 -0.69
C ARG A 162 -14.93 4.43 -0.03
N ASP A 163 -15.54 3.53 0.73
CA ASP A 163 -16.86 3.74 1.32
C ASP A 163 -16.79 4.91 2.33
N LYS A 164 -15.72 5.01 3.13
CA LYS A 164 -15.49 6.17 4.03
C LYS A 164 -15.24 7.47 3.27
N TRP A 165 -14.43 7.42 2.22
CA TRP A 165 -14.16 8.59 1.37
C TRP A 165 -15.45 9.14 0.75
N ASP A 166 -16.26 8.26 0.17
CA ASP A 166 -17.52 8.61 -0.48
C ASP A 166 -18.53 9.17 0.52
N THR A 167 -18.61 8.60 1.74
CA THR A 167 -19.44 9.14 2.83
C THR A 167 -19.05 10.56 3.21
N VAL A 168 -17.77 10.83 3.47
CA VAL A 168 -17.31 12.18 3.86
C VAL A 168 -17.55 13.17 2.72
N CYS A 169 -17.28 12.79 1.48
CA CYS A 169 -17.57 13.63 0.32
C CYS A 169 -19.07 13.94 0.19
N GLY A 170 -19.92 12.91 0.34
CA GLY A 170 -21.38 13.05 0.29
C GLY A 170 -21.91 13.99 1.37
N LYS A 171 -21.52 13.77 2.63
CA LYS A 171 -21.89 14.64 3.75
C LYS A 171 -21.44 16.08 3.55
N SER A 172 -20.22 16.28 3.04
CA SER A 172 -19.70 17.61 2.73
C SER A 172 -20.51 18.34 1.65
N VAL A 173 -20.94 17.63 0.60
CA VAL A 173 -21.79 18.19 -0.45
C VAL A 173 -23.17 18.53 0.09
N GLU A 174 -23.78 17.62 0.85
CA GLU A 174 -25.09 17.84 1.47
C GLU A 174 -25.07 19.08 2.38
N ARG A 175 -24.03 19.21 3.22
CA ARG A 175 -23.88 20.37 4.11
C ARG A 175 -23.73 21.68 3.33
N GLN A 176 -22.97 21.69 2.24
CA GLN A 176 -22.82 22.86 1.39
C GLN A 176 -24.18 23.30 0.82
N ASN A 177 -24.94 22.36 0.24
CA ASN A 177 -26.24 22.67 -0.36
C ASN A 177 -27.22 23.25 0.67
N LYS A 178 -27.32 22.64 1.86
CA LYS A 178 -28.22 23.13 2.92
C LYS A 178 -27.85 24.53 3.40
N LEU A 179 -26.56 24.85 3.51
CA LEU A 179 -26.10 26.19 3.90
C LEU A 179 -26.42 27.24 2.84
N GLU A 180 -26.27 26.90 1.55
CA GLU A 180 -26.62 27.80 0.45
C GLU A 180 -28.12 28.05 0.35
N GLU A 181 -28.95 27.00 0.49
CA GLU A 181 -30.40 27.10 0.54
C GLU A 181 -30.87 27.99 1.69
N ALA A 182 -30.31 27.80 2.89
CA ALA A 182 -30.63 28.63 4.05
C ALA A 182 -30.25 30.10 3.84
N LEU A 183 -29.08 30.38 3.24
CA LEU A 183 -28.66 31.74 2.95
C LEU A 183 -29.59 32.43 1.94
N LEU A 184 -29.99 31.71 0.88
CA LEU A 184 -30.93 32.21 -0.11
C LEU A 184 -32.28 32.56 0.51
N PHE A 185 -32.83 31.65 1.34
CA PHE A 185 -34.11 31.87 2.01
C PHE A 185 -34.05 33.06 2.99
N SER A 186 -32.96 33.16 3.76
CA SER A 186 -32.75 34.26 4.70
C SER A 186 -32.64 35.62 4.00
N GLY A 187 -31.99 35.66 2.82
CA GLY A 187 -31.95 36.84 1.96
C GLY A 187 -33.34 37.26 1.45
N GLN A 188 -34.09 36.32 0.85
CA GLN A 188 -35.45 36.57 0.36
C GLN A 188 -36.39 37.08 1.44
N PHE A 189 -36.28 36.52 2.66
CA PHE A 189 -37.07 36.96 3.81
C PHE A 189 -36.70 38.38 4.25
N THR A 190 -35.41 38.71 4.27
CA THR A 190 -34.92 40.05 4.62
C THR A 190 -35.39 41.09 3.61
N ASP A 191 -35.32 40.78 2.31
CA ASP A 191 -35.79 41.66 1.25
C ASP A 191 -37.30 41.89 1.32
N ALA A 192 -38.08 40.83 1.62
CA ALA A 192 -39.53 40.94 1.80
C ALA A 192 -39.91 41.81 3.01
N LEU A 193 -39.16 41.74 4.12
CA LEU A 193 -39.37 42.60 5.28
C LEU A 193 -39.04 44.07 5.01
N GLN A 194 -38.04 44.36 4.16
CA GLN A 194 -37.68 45.72 3.78
C GLN A 194 -38.65 46.37 2.78
N ALA A 195 -39.46 45.57 2.08
CA ALA A 195 -40.46 46.02 1.12
C ALA A 195 -41.84 46.34 1.73
N LEU A 196 -42.03 46.12 3.04
CA LEU A 196 -43.24 46.42 3.82
C LEU A 196 -43.12 47.78 4.53
#